data_AF-A0A399SLT6-F1
#
_entry.id   AF-A0A399SLT6-F1
#
_cell.length_a   1.000
_cell.length_b   1.000
_cell.length_c   1.000
_cell.angle_alpha   90.00
_cell.angle_beta   90.00
_cell.angle_gamma   90.00
#
_symmetry.space_group_name_H-M   'P 1'
#
loop_
_entity.id
_entity.type
_entity.pdbx_description
1 polymer ?
#
loop_
_entity_poly.entity_id
_entity_poly.type
_entity_poly.pdbx_seq_one_letter_code
_entity_poly.pdbx_strand_id
1 'polypeptide(L)' 'EVGRIRYSWRLILSPFEVMDYVAAHECAHLIEANHSPAFWAVVRGLIGDERPQRAWLKANGAALHAFGV' A
#
# COMPACT_ATOMS: atom_id res chain seq x y z
N GLU A 1 -2.68 -21.77 -4.34
CA GLU A 1 -3.25 -20.59 -5.02
C GLU A 1 -2.17 -19.54 -5.18
N VAL A 2 -2.11 -18.86 -6.33
CA VAL A 2 -1.19 -17.73 -6.53
C VAL A 2 -1.69 -16.56 -5.68
N GLY A 3 -0.81 -15.94 -4.89
CA GLY A 3 -1.14 -14.75 -4.11
C GLY A 3 -1.74 -13.67 -5.02
N ARG A 4 -2.96 -13.22 -4.70
CA ARG A 4 -3.69 -12.24 -5.52
C ARG A 4 -3.40 -10.84 -5.01
N ILE A 5 -2.84 -10.02 -5.88
CA ILE A 5 -2.73 -8.57 -5.68
C ILE A 5 -4.07 -7.91 -6.02
N ARG A 6 -4.56 -7.01 -5.16
CA ARG A 6 -5.78 -6.24 -5.40
C ARG A 6 -5.56 -4.76 -5.09
N TYR A 7 -6.02 -3.90 -5.98
CA TYR A 7 -5.96 -2.44 -5.80
C TYR A 7 -7.34 -1.83 -5.96
N SER A 8 -7.58 -0.72 -5.23
CA SER A 8 -8.65 0.20 -5.57
C SER A 8 -8.19 1.08 -6.72
N TRP A 9 -8.98 1.19 -7.80
CA TRP A 9 -8.69 2.10 -8.91
C TRP A 9 -8.51 3.56 -8.44
N ARG A 10 -9.15 3.91 -7.31
CA ARG A 10 -9.09 5.25 -6.70
C ARG A 10 -7.69 5.65 -6.24
N LEU A 11 -6.74 4.71 -6.15
CA LEU A 11 -5.33 5.04 -5.88
C LEU A 11 -4.72 6.00 -6.91
N ILE A 12 -5.28 6.08 -8.12
CA ILE A 12 -4.87 7.07 -9.13
C ILE A 12 -5.03 8.54 -8.64
N LEU A 13 -5.86 8.77 -7.62
CA LEU A 13 -6.09 10.07 -7.00
C LEU A 13 -5.11 10.38 -5.86
N SER A 14 -4.19 9.45 -5.54
CA SER A 14 -3.17 9.64 -4.51
C SER A 14 -1.84 10.11 -5.12
N PRO A 15 -0.94 10.73 -4.31
CA PRO A 15 0.44 10.97 -4.72
C PRO A 15 1.13 9.69 -5.20
N PHE A 16 2.08 9.83 -6.13
CA PHE A 16 2.78 8.69 -6.72
C PHE A 16 3.44 7.80 -5.66
N GLU A 17 4.06 8.40 -4.65
CA GLU A 17 4.76 7.69 -3.57
C GLU A 17 3.79 6.83 -2.74
N VAL A 18 2.55 7.28 -2.58
CA VAL A 18 1.51 6.52 -1.88
C VAL A 18 1.09 5.31 -2.71
N MET A 19 0.95 5.49 -4.02
CA MET A 19 0.65 4.39 -4.94
C MET A 19 1.77 3.34 -4.94
N ASP A 20 3.03 3.78 -4.96
CA ASP A 20 4.22 2.91 -4.92
C ASP A 20 4.29 2.14 -3.59
N TYR A 21 3.99 2.80 -2.48
CA TYR A 21 3.84 2.14 -1.18
C TYR A 21 2.76 1.05 -1.18
N VAL A 22 1.56 1.32 -1.71
CA VAL A 22 0.49 0.31 -1.76
C VAL A 22 0.87 -0.85 -2.69
N ALA A 23 1.54 -0.57 -3.81
CA ALA A 23 2.06 -1.61 -4.68
C ALA A 23 3.06 -2.52 -3.95
N ALA A 24 4.04 -1.93 -3.24
CA ALA A 24 4.99 -2.66 -2.42
C ALA A 24 4.32 -3.44 -1.28
N HIS A 25 3.27 -2.89 -0.67
CA HIS A 25 2.48 -3.54 0.38
C HIS A 25 1.81 -4.83 -0.11
N GLU A 26 1.12 -4.78 -1.24
CA GLU A 26 0.46 -5.96 -1.82
C GLU A 26 1.48 -6.99 -2.33
N CYS A 27 2.62 -6.54 -2.88
CA CYS A 27 3.72 -7.43 -3.25
C CYS A 27 4.33 -8.14 -2.03
N ALA A 28 4.47 -7.45 -0.90
CA ALA A 28 4.97 -8.05 0.33
C ALA A 28 4.04 -9.17 0.85
N HIS A 29 2.72 -9.08 0.59
CA HIS A 29 1.77 -10.15 0.91
C HIS A 29 1.97 -11.44 0.10
N LEU A 30 2.71 -11.40 -1.01
CA LEU A 30 3.09 -12.61 -1.73
C LEU A 30 4.14 -13.44 -0.99
N ILE A 31 4.86 -12.83 -0.05
CA ILE A 31 5.95 -13.44 0.72
C ILE A 31 5.52 -13.64 2.18
N GLU A 32 4.91 -12.63 2.79
CA GLU A 32 4.52 -12.59 4.19
C GLU A 32 3.01 -12.31 4.33
N ALA A 33 2.25 -13.29 4.80
CA ALA A 33 0.78 -13.21 4.84
C ALA A 33 0.23 -12.22 5.89
N ASN A 34 1.06 -11.75 6.82
CA ASN A 34 0.66 -10.88 7.92
C ASN A 34 1.59 -9.65 8.01
N HIS A 35 1.14 -8.57 8.65
CA HIS A 35 1.93 -7.34 8.84
C HIS A 35 2.99 -7.47 9.96
N SER A 36 3.71 -8.59 10.01
CA SER A 36 4.82 -8.85 10.95
C SER A 36 6.03 -7.96 10.69
N PRO A 37 7.04 -7.92 11.59
CA PRO A 37 8.31 -7.25 11.31
C PRO A 37 8.98 -7.72 10.01
N ALA A 38 8.84 -9.00 9.62
CA ALA A 38 9.36 -9.54 8.38
C ALA A 38 8.67 -8.92 7.15
N PHE A 39 7.34 -8.79 7.19
CA PHE A 39 6.59 -8.08 6.15
C PHE A 39 7.09 -6.65 5.98
N TRP A 40 7.25 -5.90 7.08
CA TRP A 40 7.72 -4.52 7.01
C TRP A 40 9.18 -4.40 6.55
N ALA A 41 10.00 -5.44 6.77
CA ALA A 41 11.35 -5.50 6.20
C ALA A 41 11.30 -5.64 4.67
N VAL A 42 10.38 -6.45 4.12
CA VAL A 42 10.17 -6.56 2.67
C VAL A 42 9.71 -5.22 2.09
N VAL A 43 8.69 -4.60 2.68
CA VAL A 43 8.20 -3.28 2.22
C VAL A 43 9.33 -2.24 2.23
N ARG A 44 10.12 -2.16 3.32
CA ARG A 44 11.25 -1.24 3.40
C ARG A 44 12.35 -1.54 2.40
N GLY A 45 12.57 -2.80 2.06
CA GLY A 45 13.51 -3.20 1.01
C GLY A 45 13.09 -2.74 -0.38
N LEU A 46 11.79 -2.60 -0.63
CA LEU A 46 11.24 -2.18 -1.93
C LEU A 46 11.24 -0.66 -2.10
N ILE A 47 10.82 0.08 -1.08
CA ILE A 47 10.51 1.52 -1.22
C ILE A 47 11.17 2.42 -0.16
N GLY A 48 11.98 1.87 0.75
CA GLY A 48 12.54 2.63 1.87
C GLY A 48 11.52 2.90 2.98
N ASP A 49 11.62 4.05 3.64
CA ASP A 49 10.74 4.39 4.77
C ASP A 49 9.29 4.62 4.33
N GLU A 50 8.41 3.72 4.76
CA GLU A 50 7.00 3.67 4.36
C GLU A 50 6.06 4.51 5.25
N ARG A 51 6.58 5.03 6.37
CA ARG A 51 5.79 5.72 7.40
C ARG A 51 5.08 6.98 6.86
N PRO A 52 5.68 7.83 5.99
CA PRO A 52 5.00 8.99 5.43
C PRO A 52 3.76 8.61 4.60
N GLN A 53 3.85 7.58 3.76
CA GLN A 53 2.77 7.12 2.88
C GLN A 53 1.63 6.51 3.69
N ARG A 54 1.97 5.75 4.74
CA ARG A 54 0.99 5.24 5.72
C ARG A 54 0.25 6.36 6.44
N ALA A 55 0.97 7.40 6.87
CA ALA A 55 0.37 8.57 7.51
C ALA A 55 -0.58 9.30 6.55
N TRP A 56 -0.18 9.45 5.28
CA TRP A 56 -1.01 10.05 4.24
C TRP A 56 -2.30 9.24 4.01
N LEU A 57 -2.21 7.90 3.89
CA LEU A 57 -3.39 7.04 3.71
C LEU A 57 -4.33 7.11 4.91
N LYS A 58 -3.80 7.16 6.13
CA LYS A 58 -4.62 7.33 7.34
C LYS A 58 -5.40 8.64 7.33
N ALA A 59 -4.80 9.73 6.84
CA ALA A 59 -5.41 11.05 6.81
C ALA A 59 -6.37 11.26 5.62
N ASN A 60 -6.06 10.69 4.46
CA ASN A 60 -6.72 11.02 3.19
C ASN A 60 -7.49 9.84 2.56
N GLY A 61 -7.24 8.60 3.00
CA GLY A 61 -7.78 7.39 2.36
C GLY A 61 -9.31 7.37 2.30
N ALA A 62 -9.99 7.83 3.36
CA ALA A 62 -11.45 7.93 3.38
C ALA A 62 -11.98 8.90 2.31
N ALA A 63 -11.28 10.01 2.06
CA ALA A 63 -11.69 10.99 1.05
C ALA A 63 -11.59 10.45 -0.38
N LEU A 64 -10.70 9.47 -0.63
CA LEU A 64 -10.62 8.82 -1.95
C LEU A 64 -11.91 8.09 -2.31
N HIS A 65 -12.64 7.56 -1.32
CA HIS A 65 -13.92 6.89 -1.53
C HIS A 65 -15.06 7.85 -1.89
N ALA A 66 -14.89 9.16 -1.72
CA ALA A 66 -15.87 10.16 -2.13
C ALA A 66 -15.96 10.32 -3.66
N PHE A 67 -15.00 9.76 -4.41
CA PHE A 67 -14.97 9.84 -5.86
C PHE A 67 -15.51 8.56 -6.51
N GLY A 68 -16.47 8.70 -7.42
CA GLY A 68 -17.12 7.59 -8.11
C GLY A 68 -18.24 6.92 -7.30
N VAL A 69 -19.00 6.04 -7.96
CA VAL A 69 -20.14 5.30 -7.38
C VAL A 69 -19.66 4.17 -6.46
#